data_AF-A0A4R6JUP0-F1
#
_entry.id   AF-A0A4R6JUP0-F1
#
_cell.length_a   1.000
_cell.length_b   1.000
_cell.length_c   1.000
_cell.angle_alpha   90.00
_cell.angle_beta   90.00
_cell.angle_gamma   90.00
#
_symmetry.space_group_name_H-M   'P 1'
#
loop_
_entity.id
_entity.type
_entity.pdbx_description
1 polymer ?
#
loop_
_entity_poly.entity_id
_entity_poly.type
_entity_poly.pdbx_seq_one_letter_code
_entity_poly.pdbx_strand_id
1 'polypeptide(L)'
;MVDPTAALVAPGEPDASAANGFPDPGALFNYVSPTAWINAVIDGLTGFNAIEYCTQWVGGDWGAIYKFGDALISMGQCADQLAVNLQQGMLKLDSGWDGNANDSAYNYFTSLSASVSELRFKLTDLGEEYHKAANGAWGLANQLGNLIQALADSAILAGIIAGGSTALMSTGVGAVVGGPGYVAVTLIVADMLVIVNKISVIIQTGMMAIFGSFGLAMDIAYQGGSLDSIPLPSAAYAAPGA
;
A
#
# COMPACT_ATOMS: atom_id res chain seq x y z
N MET A 1 -28.41 20.94 12.97
CA MET A 1 -27.03 20.55 13.30
C MET A 1 -26.98 19.04 13.22
N VAL A 2 -26.03 18.55 12.43
CA VAL A 2 -25.73 17.13 12.28
C VAL A 2 -24.74 16.76 13.39
N ASP A 3 -24.73 15.54 13.90
CA ASP A 3 -23.68 15.11 14.84
C ASP A 3 -22.38 14.85 14.07
N PRO A 4 -21.29 15.64 14.25
CA PRO A 4 -20.03 15.43 13.52
C PRO A 4 -19.39 14.07 13.78
N THR A 5 -19.64 13.49 14.96
CA THR A 5 -19.05 12.21 15.36
C THR A 5 -19.66 11.03 14.59
N ALA A 6 -20.80 11.23 13.93
CA ALA A 6 -21.39 10.24 13.03
C ALA A 6 -20.47 9.90 11.84
N ALA A 7 -19.53 10.79 11.49
CA ALA A 7 -18.51 10.53 10.48
C ALA A 7 -17.36 9.62 10.98
N LEU A 8 -17.20 9.46 12.30
CA LEU A 8 -16.15 8.64 12.90
C LEU A 8 -16.59 7.17 12.91
N VAL A 9 -16.69 6.60 11.72
CA VAL A 9 -17.02 5.19 11.53
C VAL A 9 -15.76 4.34 11.69
N ALA A 10 -15.96 3.07 12.06
CA ALA A 10 -14.86 2.12 12.06
C ALA A 10 -14.27 2.04 10.64
N PRO A 11 -12.93 1.99 10.50
CA PRO A 11 -12.28 1.77 9.22
C PRO A 11 -12.88 0.56 8.50
N GLY A 12 -12.99 0.65 7.18
CA GLY A 12 -13.43 -0.47 6.37
C GLY A 12 -12.50 -1.66 6.57
N GLU A 13 -13.03 -2.87 6.39
CA GLU A 13 -12.13 -3.97 6.12
C GLU A 13 -11.51 -3.71 4.75
N PRO A 14 -10.17 -3.74 4.63
CA PRO A 14 -9.54 -3.77 3.34
C PRO A 14 -10.12 -4.95 2.54
N ASP A 15 -9.97 -4.94 1.22
CA ASP A 15 -10.31 -6.12 0.42
C ASP A 15 -9.65 -7.36 1.06
N ALA A 16 -10.30 -8.53 1.01
CA ALA A 16 -9.88 -9.71 1.77
C ALA A 16 -8.42 -10.11 1.51
N SER A 17 -7.87 -9.69 0.38
CA SER A 17 -6.47 -9.89 0.00
C SER A 17 -5.47 -8.85 0.54
N ALA A 18 -5.94 -7.71 1.06
CA ALA A 18 -5.18 -6.68 1.78
C ALA A 18 -5.39 -6.76 3.31
N ALA A 19 -6.57 -7.22 3.77
CA ALA A 19 -6.94 -7.31 5.19
C ALA A 19 -6.31 -8.50 5.93
N ASN A 20 -6.00 -9.59 5.23
CA ASN A 20 -5.43 -10.80 5.82
C ASN A 20 -3.92 -10.72 6.06
N GLY A 21 -3.33 -9.52 5.96
CA GLY A 21 -1.92 -9.39 5.61
C GLY A 21 -1.69 -9.97 4.22
N PHE A 22 -0.52 -9.74 3.66
CA PHE A 22 -0.11 -10.58 2.54
C PHE A 22 -0.31 -12.04 2.90
N PRO A 23 -0.69 -12.91 1.95
CA PRO A 23 -0.61 -14.33 2.21
C PRO A 23 0.76 -14.59 2.81
N ASP A 24 0.79 -15.12 4.03
CA ASP A 24 2.00 -15.60 4.67
C ASP A 24 2.76 -16.33 3.55
N PRO A 25 3.98 -15.91 3.21
CA PRO A 25 4.76 -16.63 2.23
C PRO A 25 4.76 -18.10 2.60
N GLY A 26 4.81 -18.41 3.90
CA GLY A 26 4.46 -19.71 4.47
C GLY A 26 3.14 -20.28 3.95
N ALA A 27 1.99 -19.61 4.03
CA ALA A 27 0.70 -20.07 3.48
C ALA A 27 0.65 -20.24 1.95
N LEU A 28 1.32 -19.38 1.15
CA LEU A 28 1.51 -19.61 -0.29
C LEU A 28 2.39 -20.85 -0.57
N PHE A 29 3.27 -21.18 0.37
CA PHE A 29 4.32 -22.17 0.24
C PHE A 29 4.19 -23.36 1.21
N ASN A 30 3.07 -23.50 1.93
CA ASN A 30 2.89 -24.41 3.10
C ASN A 30 2.64 -25.85 2.69
N TYR A 31 2.81 -26.16 1.41
CA TYR A 31 3.11 -27.51 0.96
C TYR A 31 4.60 -27.78 1.25
N VAL A 32 4.88 -28.12 2.50
CA VAL A 32 6.20 -28.35 3.12
C VAL A 32 7.08 -29.37 2.36
N SER A 33 6.51 -30.17 1.46
CA SER A 33 7.29 -31.09 0.62
C SER A 33 7.59 -30.51 -0.77
N PRO A 34 6.66 -29.87 -1.50
CA PRO A 34 6.92 -29.25 -2.79
C PRO A 34 7.72 -27.94 -2.81
N THR A 35 7.65 -27.08 -1.81
CA THR A 35 8.25 -25.74 -2.00
C THR A 35 9.71 -25.67 -1.58
N ALA A 36 10.10 -26.43 -0.55
CA ALA A 36 11.49 -26.50 -0.11
C ALA A 36 12.41 -27.12 -1.17
N TRP A 37 11.96 -28.18 -1.87
CA TRP A 37 12.74 -28.73 -2.99
C TRP A 37 12.75 -27.79 -4.20
N ILE A 38 11.64 -27.12 -4.53
CA ILE A 38 11.60 -26.15 -5.63
C ILE A 38 12.54 -24.99 -5.34
N ASN A 39 12.55 -24.44 -4.13
CA ASN A 39 13.47 -23.37 -3.75
C ASN A 39 14.93 -23.87 -3.77
N ALA A 40 15.20 -25.10 -3.32
CA ALA A 40 16.53 -25.70 -3.41
C ALA A 40 16.98 -26.00 -4.85
N VAL A 41 16.05 -26.33 -5.76
CA VAL A 41 16.32 -26.53 -7.19
C VAL A 41 16.53 -25.20 -7.89
N ILE A 42 15.72 -24.18 -7.61
CA ILE A 42 15.92 -22.83 -8.12
C ILE A 42 17.27 -22.31 -7.63
N ASP A 43 17.54 -22.38 -6.32
CA ASP A 43 18.83 -21.96 -5.76
C ASP A 43 20.00 -22.79 -6.32
N GLY A 44 19.84 -24.10 -6.47
CA GLY A 44 20.86 -24.97 -7.08
C GLY A 44 21.13 -24.67 -8.57
N LEU A 45 20.13 -24.21 -9.33
CA LEU A 45 20.26 -23.93 -10.77
C LEU A 45 20.61 -22.47 -11.07
N THR A 46 20.16 -21.52 -10.25
CA THR A 46 20.29 -20.07 -10.50
C THR A 46 21.10 -19.34 -9.42
N GLY A 47 21.37 -19.96 -8.27
CA GLY A 47 22.01 -19.33 -7.10
C GLY A 47 21.16 -18.25 -6.43
N PHE A 48 19.83 -18.29 -6.62
CA PHE A 48 18.92 -17.23 -6.16
C PHE A 48 17.81 -17.83 -5.29
N ASN A 49 17.79 -17.46 -4.01
CA ASN A 49 16.71 -17.77 -3.09
C ASN A 49 15.53 -16.80 -3.29
N ALA A 50 14.69 -17.11 -4.27
CA ALA A 50 13.58 -16.24 -4.69
C ALA A 50 12.56 -15.99 -3.58
N ILE A 51 12.29 -16.99 -2.75
CA ILE A 51 11.28 -16.91 -1.70
C ILE A 51 11.74 -15.98 -0.59
N GLU A 52 12.96 -16.17 -0.08
CA GLU A 52 13.51 -15.32 0.98
C GLU A 52 13.65 -13.88 0.49
N TYR A 53 14.17 -13.68 -0.72
CA TYR A 53 14.34 -12.35 -1.30
C TYR A 53 13.01 -11.61 -1.42
N CYS A 54 11.97 -12.24 -2.00
CA CYS A 54 10.66 -11.57 -2.14
C CYS A 54 10.01 -11.28 -0.78
N THR A 55 10.09 -12.21 0.17
CA THR A 55 9.48 -12.07 1.51
C THR A 55 10.00 -10.85 2.27
N GLN A 56 11.28 -10.51 2.11
CA GLN A 56 11.87 -9.33 2.75
C GLN A 56 11.25 -8.01 2.25
N TRP A 57 10.81 -7.94 1.00
CA TRP A 57 10.30 -6.72 0.38
C TRP A 57 8.79 -6.53 0.54
N VAL A 58 8.04 -7.62 0.64
CA VAL A 58 6.59 -7.59 0.89
C VAL A 58 6.24 -7.89 2.35
N GLY A 59 7.20 -7.89 3.27
CA GLY A 59 6.88 -7.99 4.70
C GLY A 59 6.19 -6.71 5.21
N GLY A 60 5.00 -6.82 5.81
CA GLY A 60 4.34 -5.69 6.48
C GLY A 60 2.83 -5.87 6.67
N ASP A 61 2.25 -5.12 7.61
CA ASP A 61 0.80 -5.04 7.83
C ASP A 61 0.20 -3.89 7.01
N TRP A 62 0.03 -4.14 5.71
CA TRP A 62 -0.54 -3.14 4.78
C TRP A 62 -2.05 -2.97 4.95
N GLY A 63 -2.71 -3.94 5.59
CA GLY A 63 -4.09 -3.81 6.03
C GLY A 63 -4.23 -2.74 7.10
N ALA A 64 -3.33 -2.70 8.09
CA ALA A 64 -3.28 -1.61 9.07
C ALA A 64 -2.96 -0.26 8.43
N ILE A 65 -2.08 -0.22 7.43
CA ILE A 65 -1.78 1.01 6.67
C ILE A 65 -3.02 1.51 5.91
N TYR A 66 -3.79 0.61 5.29
CA TYR A 66 -5.05 0.97 4.65
C TYR A 66 -6.07 1.50 5.66
N LYS A 67 -6.27 0.79 6.78
CA LYS A 67 -7.19 1.22 7.86
C LYS A 67 -6.80 2.58 8.45
N PHE A 68 -5.51 2.91 8.47
CA PHE A 68 -5.05 4.25 8.86
C PHE A 68 -5.50 5.32 7.87
N GLY A 69 -5.47 5.04 6.56
CA GLY A 69 -6.02 5.93 5.52
C GLY A 69 -7.51 6.20 5.70
N ASP A 70 -8.31 5.15 5.94
CA ASP A 70 -9.75 5.26 6.25
C ASP A 70 -10.02 6.13 7.48
N ALA A 71 -9.21 5.98 8.54
CA ALA A 71 -9.34 6.77 9.76
C ALA A 71 -9.08 8.26 9.49
N LEU A 72 -8.09 8.59 8.66
CA LEU A 72 -7.79 9.97 8.26
C LEU A 72 -8.94 10.59 7.46
N ILE A 73 -9.50 9.85 6.49
CA ILE A 73 -10.65 10.32 5.70
C ILE A 73 -11.87 10.58 6.60
N SER A 74 -12.16 9.66 7.51
CA SER A 74 -13.27 9.78 8.48
C SER A 74 -13.08 10.99 9.40
N MET A 75 -11.85 11.24 9.85
CA MET A 75 -11.51 12.43 10.64
C MET A 75 -11.70 13.72 9.84
N GLY A 76 -11.32 13.74 8.56
CA GLY A 76 -11.57 14.86 7.66
C GLY A 76 -13.05 15.17 7.47
N GLN A 77 -13.88 14.14 7.33
CA GLN A 77 -15.33 14.29 7.25
C GLN A 77 -15.94 14.82 8.56
N CYS A 78 -15.46 14.36 9.71
CA CYS A 78 -15.87 14.88 11.02
C CYS A 78 -15.53 16.39 11.15
N ALA A 79 -14.33 16.80 10.73
CA ALA A 79 -13.93 18.21 10.74
C ALA A 79 -14.86 19.07 9.87
N ASP A 80 -15.20 18.60 8.67
CA ASP A 80 -16.12 19.32 7.78
C ASP A 80 -17.53 19.46 8.38
N GLN A 81 -18.05 18.41 9.01
CA GLN A 81 -19.36 18.48 9.69
C GLN A 81 -19.34 19.45 10.87
N LEU A 82 -18.22 19.53 11.60
CA LEU A 82 -18.02 20.52 12.66
C LEU A 82 -18.03 21.95 12.09
N ALA A 83 -17.30 22.19 11.00
CA ALA A 83 -17.30 23.47 10.29
C ALA A 83 -18.72 23.89 9.86
N VAL A 84 -19.45 22.99 9.19
CA VAL A 84 -20.84 23.23 8.78
C VAL A 84 -21.73 23.59 9.97
N ASN A 85 -21.59 22.89 11.10
CA ASN A 85 -22.35 23.21 12.31
C ASN A 85 -21.99 24.58 12.89
N LEU A 86 -20.71 24.96 12.90
CA LEU A 86 -20.26 26.29 13.34
C LEU A 86 -20.88 27.38 12.48
N GLN A 87 -20.81 27.26 11.15
CA GLN A 87 -21.40 28.23 10.22
C GLN A 87 -22.92 28.33 10.39
N GLN A 88 -23.62 27.20 10.50
CA GLN A 88 -25.06 27.18 10.72
C GLN A 88 -25.46 27.79 12.07
N GLY A 89 -24.66 27.56 13.12
CA GLY A 89 -24.85 28.18 14.42
C GLY A 89 -24.75 29.70 14.34
N MET A 90 -23.73 30.20 13.65
CA MET A 90 -23.53 31.63 13.47
C MET A 90 -24.65 32.29 12.64
N LEU A 91 -25.07 31.67 11.53
CA LEU A 91 -26.21 32.14 10.72
C LEU A 91 -27.53 32.22 11.51
N LYS A 92 -27.74 31.30 12.46
CA LYS A 92 -28.91 31.36 13.35
C LYS A 92 -28.82 32.49 14.34
N LEU A 93 -27.63 32.73 14.91
CA LEU A 93 -27.41 33.78 15.90
C LEU A 93 -27.55 35.17 15.27
N ASP A 94 -27.01 35.36 14.06
CA ASP A 94 -27.06 36.58 13.27
C ASP A 94 -28.51 37.09 13.05
N SER A 95 -29.47 36.17 12.91
CA SER A 95 -30.88 36.53 12.71
C SER A 95 -31.56 37.23 13.90
N GLY A 96 -30.96 37.14 15.10
CA GLY A 96 -31.55 37.66 16.34
C GLY A 96 -30.59 38.50 17.19
N TRP A 97 -29.34 38.66 16.76
CA TRP A 97 -28.33 39.45 17.45
C TRP A 97 -27.70 40.41 16.45
N ASP A 98 -27.90 41.71 16.63
CA ASP A 98 -27.41 42.74 15.71
C ASP A 98 -26.40 43.67 16.40
N GLY A 99 -25.56 44.34 15.62
CA GLY A 99 -24.53 45.29 16.03
C GLY A 99 -23.10 44.77 15.88
N ASN A 100 -22.13 45.66 16.12
CA ASN A 100 -20.69 45.42 15.88
C ASN A 100 -20.15 44.12 16.51
N ALA A 101 -20.72 43.68 17.64
CA ALA A 101 -20.31 42.45 18.32
C ALA A 101 -20.71 41.19 17.54
N ASN A 102 -21.89 41.23 16.92
CA ASN A 102 -22.37 40.18 16.04
C ASN A 102 -21.52 40.13 14.76
N ASP A 103 -21.28 41.28 14.11
CA ASP A 103 -20.45 41.33 12.88
C ASP A 103 -19.03 40.76 13.11
N SER A 104 -18.42 41.12 14.24
CA SER A 104 -17.10 40.60 14.61
C SER A 104 -17.13 39.08 14.86
N ALA A 105 -18.15 38.58 15.57
CA ALA A 105 -18.32 37.14 15.79
C ALA A 105 -18.59 36.40 14.48
N TYR A 106 -19.44 36.95 13.61
CA TYR A 106 -19.78 36.39 12.32
C TYR A 106 -18.53 36.16 11.46
N ASN A 107 -17.69 37.20 11.35
CA ASN A 107 -16.45 37.13 10.59
C ASN A 107 -15.47 36.11 11.18
N TYR A 108 -15.29 36.11 12.51
CA TYR A 108 -14.42 35.16 13.20
C TYR A 108 -14.84 33.71 12.96
N PHE A 109 -16.11 33.37 13.24
CA PHE A 109 -16.59 31.99 13.15
C PHE A 109 -16.74 31.51 11.70
N THR A 110 -17.01 32.41 10.75
CA THR A 110 -16.97 32.09 9.32
C THR A 110 -15.55 31.75 8.88
N SER A 111 -14.55 32.53 9.29
CA SER A 111 -13.15 32.22 9.01
C SER A 111 -12.71 30.91 9.65
N LEU A 112 -13.08 30.67 10.91
CA LEU A 112 -12.79 29.43 11.63
C LEU A 112 -13.44 28.23 10.94
N SER A 113 -14.71 28.34 10.54
CA SER A 113 -15.42 27.30 9.80
C SER A 113 -14.71 26.97 8.49
N ALA A 114 -14.27 27.98 7.74
CA ALA A 114 -13.53 27.78 6.50
C ALA A 114 -12.21 27.01 6.74
N SER A 115 -11.42 27.43 7.72
CA SER A 115 -10.16 26.75 8.06
C SER A 115 -10.35 25.32 8.54
N VAL A 116 -11.40 25.05 9.33
CA VAL A 116 -11.72 23.70 9.80
C VAL A 116 -12.20 22.81 8.64
N SER A 117 -12.99 23.35 7.70
CA SER A 117 -13.41 22.61 6.50
C SER A 117 -12.23 22.28 5.59
N GLU A 118 -11.20 23.14 5.51
CA GLU A 118 -10.00 22.88 4.72
C GLU A 118 -9.22 21.63 5.19
N LEU A 119 -9.27 21.31 6.48
CA LEU A 119 -8.67 20.08 7.03
C LEU A 119 -9.25 18.82 6.39
N ARG A 120 -10.50 18.86 5.92
CA ARG A 120 -11.13 17.73 5.20
C ARG A 120 -10.29 17.33 4.00
N PHE A 121 -9.90 18.28 3.18
CA PHE A 121 -9.17 18.00 1.94
C PHE A 121 -7.80 17.41 2.25
N LYS A 122 -7.04 18.05 3.17
CA LYS A 122 -5.71 17.58 3.55
C LYS A 122 -5.72 16.18 4.15
N LEU A 123 -6.68 15.88 5.03
CA LEU A 123 -6.82 14.56 5.63
C LEU A 123 -7.31 13.50 4.64
N THR A 124 -8.17 13.89 3.70
CA THR A 124 -8.63 12.99 2.63
C THR A 124 -7.47 12.65 1.69
N ASP A 125 -6.74 13.65 1.21
CA ASP A 125 -5.57 13.46 0.33
C ASP A 125 -4.51 12.59 1.01
N LEU A 126 -4.25 12.83 2.30
CA LEU A 126 -3.32 12.02 3.08
C LEU A 126 -3.80 10.56 3.17
N GLY A 127 -5.08 10.34 3.48
CA GLY A 127 -5.65 9.00 3.53
C GLY A 127 -5.59 8.27 2.18
N GLU A 128 -5.82 8.98 1.08
CA GLU A 128 -5.68 8.42 -0.27
C GLU A 128 -4.25 7.99 -0.60
N GLU A 129 -3.22 8.74 -0.16
CA GLU A 129 -1.82 8.33 -0.34
C GLU A 129 -1.49 7.04 0.44
N TYR A 130 -2.03 6.88 1.65
CA TYR A 130 -1.89 5.61 2.40
C TYR A 130 -2.61 4.44 1.71
N HIS A 131 -3.79 4.68 1.12
CA HIS A 131 -4.47 3.66 0.31
C HIS A 131 -3.66 3.30 -0.94
N LYS A 132 -3.07 4.27 -1.63
CA LYS A 132 -2.20 4.02 -2.79
C LYS A 132 -0.99 3.17 -2.40
N ALA A 133 -0.35 3.48 -1.27
CA ALA A 133 0.78 2.70 -0.75
C ALA A 133 0.37 1.24 -0.47
N ALA A 134 -0.73 1.04 0.26
CA ALA A 134 -1.23 -0.29 0.59
C ALA A 134 -1.63 -1.11 -0.65
N ASN A 135 -2.35 -0.50 -1.59
CA ASN A 135 -2.73 -1.14 -2.86
C ASN A 135 -1.52 -1.43 -3.76
N GLY A 136 -0.52 -0.54 -3.77
CA GLY A 136 0.73 -0.75 -4.50
C GLY A 136 1.51 -1.94 -3.95
N ALA A 137 1.60 -2.04 -2.62
CA ALA A 137 2.21 -3.17 -1.94
C ALA A 137 1.47 -4.48 -2.27
N TRP A 138 0.14 -4.46 -2.26
CA TRP A 138 -0.71 -5.58 -2.69
C TRP A 138 -0.44 -6.02 -4.13
N GLY A 139 -0.45 -5.07 -5.08
CA GLY A 139 -0.18 -5.35 -6.49
C GLY A 139 1.21 -5.94 -6.71
N LEU A 140 2.21 -5.42 -6.00
CA LEU A 140 3.57 -5.94 -6.01
C LEU A 140 3.63 -7.40 -5.55
N ALA A 141 3.01 -7.74 -4.42
CA ALA A 141 3.03 -9.11 -3.91
C ALA A 141 2.37 -10.12 -4.83
N ASN A 142 1.21 -9.78 -5.42
CA ASN A 142 0.57 -10.65 -6.40
C ASN A 142 1.47 -10.89 -7.61
N GLN A 143 2.13 -9.85 -8.09
CA GLN A 143 3.03 -9.97 -9.24
C GLN A 143 4.25 -10.83 -8.90
N LEU A 144 4.79 -10.72 -7.69
CA LEU A 144 5.87 -11.59 -7.21
C LEU A 144 5.42 -13.04 -7.06
N GLY A 145 4.23 -13.30 -6.51
CA GLY A 145 3.65 -14.63 -6.42
C GLY A 145 3.55 -15.32 -7.79
N ASN A 146 3.06 -14.60 -8.80
CA ASN A 146 2.96 -15.10 -10.18
C ASN A 146 4.34 -15.43 -10.79
N LEU A 147 5.36 -14.62 -10.52
CA LEU A 147 6.72 -14.86 -11.02
C LEU A 147 7.42 -16.03 -10.31
N ILE A 148 7.19 -16.18 -9.00
CA ILE A 148 7.68 -17.35 -8.25
C ILE A 148 7.01 -18.63 -8.77
N GLN A 149 5.71 -18.60 -9.07
CA GLN A 149 5.03 -19.74 -9.70
C GLN A 149 5.63 -20.07 -11.07
N ALA A 150 5.93 -19.07 -11.90
CA ALA A 150 6.59 -19.29 -13.19
C ALA A 150 8.01 -19.88 -13.05
N LEU A 151 8.77 -19.47 -12.01
CA LEU A 151 10.05 -20.09 -11.67
C LEU A 151 9.88 -21.55 -11.25
N ALA A 152 8.88 -21.84 -10.43
CA ALA A 152 8.57 -23.18 -9.98
C ALA A 152 8.23 -24.12 -11.15
N ASP A 153 7.38 -23.67 -12.07
CA ASP A 153 7.01 -24.43 -13.27
C ASP A 153 8.22 -24.72 -14.16
N SER A 154 9.09 -23.72 -14.35
CA SER A 154 10.34 -23.87 -15.11
C SER A 154 11.30 -24.86 -14.43
N ALA A 155 11.42 -24.81 -13.10
CA ALA A 155 12.24 -25.73 -12.33
C ALA A 155 11.73 -27.18 -12.41
N ILE A 156 10.40 -27.38 -12.34
CA ILE A 156 9.76 -28.70 -12.52
C ILE A 156 10.07 -29.24 -13.92
N LEU A 157 9.94 -28.41 -14.96
CA LEU A 157 10.24 -28.80 -16.33
C LEU A 157 11.72 -29.17 -16.51
N ALA A 158 12.63 -28.37 -15.96
CA ALA A 158 14.07 -28.67 -15.97
C ALA A 158 14.38 -30.02 -15.28
N GLY A 159 13.76 -30.27 -14.13
CA GLY A 159 13.89 -31.54 -13.39
C GLY A 159 13.37 -32.75 -14.17
N ILE A 160 12.20 -32.64 -14.81
CA ILE A 160 11.64 -33.69 -15.67
C ILE A 160 12.58 -33.99 -16.83
N ILE A 161 13.11 -32.97 -17.51
CA ILE A 161 14.00 -33.16 -18.66
C ILE A 161 15.34 -33.76 -18.19
N ALA A 162 15.92 -33.29 -17.09
CA ALA A 162 17.15 -33.86 -16.55
C ALA A 162 16.99 -35.33 -16.11
N GLY A 163 15.89 -35.66 -15.44
CA GLY A 163 15.55 -37.02 -15.01
C GLY A 163 15.18 -37.96 -16.16
N GLY A 164 14.47 -37.47 -17.18
CA GLY A 164 14.15 -38.23 -18.39
C GLY A 164 15.37 -38.45 -19.29
N SER A 165 16.27 -37.46 -19.36
CA SER A 165 17.51 -37.54 -20.14
C SER A 165 18.48 -38.56 -19.56
N THR A 166 18.56 -38.69 -18.24
CA THR A 166 19.38 -39.71 -17.57
C THR A 166 18.85 -41.13 -17.80
N ALA A 167 17.52 -41.32 -17.84
CA ALA A 167 16.92 -42.60 -18.24
C ALA A 167 17.23 -42.97 -19.71
N LEU A 168 17.17 -42.01 -20.64
CA LEU A 168 17.51 -42.21 -22.06
C LEU A 168 19.02 -42.40 -22.32
N MET A 169 19.88 -41.85 -21.47
CA MET A 169 21.33 -42.13 -21.48
C MET A 169 21.62 -43.58 -21.08
N SER A 170 20.80 -44.18 -20.21
CA SER A 170 20.97 -45.57 -19.76
C SER A 170 20.55 -46.63 -20.79
N THR A 171 19.73 -46.27 -21.80
CA THR A 171 19.25 -47.20 -22.84
C THR A 171 20.18 -47.30 -24.06
N GLY A 172 21.41 -46.78 -23.97
CA GLY A 172 22.44 -46.94 -25.00
C GLY A 172 22.25 -46.09 -26.27
N VAL A 173 21.19 -45.30 -26.37
CA VAL A 173 20.92 -44.38 -27.51
C VAL A 173 21.31 -42.93 -27.18
N GLY A 174 21.55 -42.59 -25.90
CA GLY A 174 21.83 -41.23 -25.44
C GLY A 174 23.30 -40.89 -25.13
N ALA A 175 24.26 -41.76 -25.43
CA ALA A 175 25.67 -41.57 -25.10
C ALA A 175 26.39 -40.62 -26.09
N VAL A 176 25.94 -39.37 -26.16
CA VAL A 176 26.79 -38.26 -26.60
C VAL A 176 26.75 -37.22 -25.50
N VAL A 177 27.92 -37.02 -24.90
CA VAL A 177 28.24 -35.87 -24.05
C VAL A 177 27.78 -34.61 -24.81
N GLY A 178 26.63 -34.05 -24.43
CA GLY A 178 25.95 -32.95 -25.17
C GLY A 178 24.59 -33.28 -25.81
N GLY A 179 23.87 -34.33 -25.38
CA GLY A 179 22.54 -34.66 -25.91
C GLY A 179 21.47 -33.55 -25.76
N PRO A 180 20.38 -33.59 -26.55
CA PRO A 180 19.36 -32.53 -26.63
C PRO A 180 18.74 -32.14 -25.27
N GLY A 181 18.74 -33.06 -24.30
CA GLY A 181 18.30 -32.80 -22.93
C GLY A 181 19.16 -31.79 -22.16
N TYR A 182 20.49 -31.81 -22.33
CA TYR A 182 21.38 -30.85 -21.66
C TYR A 182 21.22 -29.44 -22.25
N VAL A 183 21.07 -29.34 -23.58
CA VAL A 183 20.78 -28.08 -24.27
C VAL A 183 19.41 -27.54 -23.84
N ALA A 184 18.39 -28.39 -23.75
CA ALA A 184 17.05 -28.00 -23.28
C ALA A 184 17.06 -27.50 -21.83
N VAL A 185 17.77 -28.18 -20.92
CA VAL A 185 17.93 -27.71 -19.53
C VAL A 185 18.65 -26.36 -19.49
N THR A 186 19.70 -26.17 -20.30
CA THR A 186 20.43 -24.89 -20.36
C THR A 186 19.52 -23.74 -20.82
N LEU A 187 18.65 -23.97 -21.80
CA LEU A 187 17.68 -22.97 -22.25
C LEU A 187 16.65 -22.63 -21.17
N ILE A 188 16.13 -23.64 -20.45
CA ILE A 188 15.19 -23.40 -19.35
C ILE A 188 15.84 -22.61 -18.23
N VAL A 189 17.09 -22.91 -17.87
CA VAL A 189 17.84 -22.13 -16.86
C VAL A 189 18.03 -20.68 -17.33
N ALA A 190 18.28 -20.45 -18.63
CA ALA A 190 18.35 -19.09 -19.17
C ALA A 190 17.01 -18.34 -19.03
N ASP A 191 15.89 -18.99 -19.32
CA ASP A 191 14.55 -18.42 -19.12
C ASP A 191 14.27 -18.12 -17.63
N MET A 192 14.70 -19.00 -16.73
CA MET A 192 14.61 -18.77 -15.28
C MET A 192 15.39 -17.52 -14.86
N LEU A 193 16.60 -17.31 -15.37
CA LEU A 193 17.39 -16.10 -15.09
C LEU A 193 16.69 -14.83 -15.57
N VAL A 194 15.96 -14.89 -16.69
CA VAL A 194 15.12 -13.77 -17.15
C VAL A 194 13.99 -13.48 -16.16
N ILE A 195 13.35 -14.51 -15.60
CA ILE A 195 12.31 -14.35 -14.58
C ILE A 195 12.90 -13.75 -13.29
N VAL A 196 14.08 -14.21 -12.86
CA VAL A 196 14.79 -13.63 -11.71
C VAL A 196 15.07 -12.14 -11.93
N ASN A 197 15.54 -11.75 -13.11
CA ASN A 197 15.75 -10.33 -13.41
C ASN A 197 14.44 -9.52 -13.38
N LYS A 198 13.33 -10.09 -13.88
CA LYS A 198 12.01 -9.45 -13.80
C LYS A 198 11.56 -9.23 -12.36
N ILE A 199 11.79 -10.20 -11.48
CA ILE A 199 11.51 -10.07 -10.04
C ILE A 199 12.23 -8.84 -9.48
N SER A 200 13.53 -8.68 -9.74
CA SER A 200 14.31 -7.53 -9.27
C SER A 200 13.77 -6.20 -9.81
N VAL A 201 13.41 -6.12 -11.09
CA VAL A 201 12.87 -4.90 -11.72
C VAL A 201 11.51 -4.51 -11.12
N ILE A 202 10.64 -5.50 -10.90
CA ILE A 202 9.30 -5.28 -10.33
C ILE A 202 9.39 -4.85 -8.87
N ILE A 203 10.29 -5.44 -8.07
CA ILE A 203 10.56 -4.99 -6.70
C ILE A 203 11.00 -3.52 -6.70
N GLN A 204 12.03 -3.17 -7.49
CA GLN A 204 12.54 -1.80 -7.51
C GLN A 204 11.48 -0.80 -7.94
N THR A 205 10.76 -1.10 -9.02
CA THR A 205 9.74 -0.20 -9.57
C THR A 205 8.53 -0.08 -8.63
N GLY A 206 8.06 -1.20 -8.07
CA GLY A 206 6.95 -1.23 -7.13
C GLY A 206 7.27 -0.48 -5.83
N MET A 207 8.46 -0.70 -5.27
CA MET A 207 8.90 0.00 -4.07
C MET A 207 9.08 1.50 -4.29
N MET A 208 9.58 1.93 -5.46
CA MET A 208 9.64 3.36 -5.80
C MET A 208 8.24 4.00 -5.84
N ALA A 209 7.24 3.32 -6.38
CA ALA A 209 5.87 3.82 -6.40
C ALA A 209 5.30 3.93 -4.97
N ILE A 210 5.49 2.91 -4.14
CA ILE A 210 5.04 2.88 -2.74
C ILE A 210 5.72 3.98 -1.91
N PHE A 211 7.05 4.10 -1.99
CA PHE A 211 7.76 5.17 -1.30
C PHE A 211 7.45 6.56 -1.86
N GLY A 212 7.10 6.65 -3.15
CA GLY A 212 6.56 7.86 -3.76
C GLY A 212 5.28 8.33 -3.06
N SER A 213 4.31 7.43 -2.83
CA SER A 213 3.09 7.77 -2.07
C SER A 213 3.39 8.21 -0.64
N PHE A 214 4.32 7.56 0.07
CA PHE A 214 4.74 8.04 1.39
C PHE A 214 5.45 9.39 1.34
N GLY A 215 6.21 9.67 0.28
CA GLY A 215 6.82 10.98 0.04
C GLY A 215 5.76 12.08 -0.12
N LEU A 216 4.70 11.82 -0.89
CA LEU A 216 3.57 12.73 -1.05
C LEU A 216 2.79 12.90 0.27
N ALA A 217 2.56 11.82 1.01
CA ALA A 217 1.94 11.87 2.32
C ALA A 217 2.73 12.75 3.30
N MET A 218 4.05 12.59 3.35
CA MET A 218 4.93 13.44 4.16
C MET A 218 4.89 14.89 3.71
N ASP A 219 4.90 15.16 2.40
CA ASP A 219 4.81 16.53 1.88
C ASP A 219 3.48 17.19 2.27
N ILE A 220 2.35 16.49 2.14
CA ILE A 220 1.04 16.96 2.62
C ILE A 220 1.07 17.26 4.12
N ALA A 221 1.67 16.36 4.92
CA ALA A 221 1.81 16.55 6.36
C ALA A 221 2.69 17.76 6.70
N TYR A 222 3.78 17.98 5.98
CA TYR A 222 4.65 19.16 6.16
C TYR A 222 3.99 20.45 5.71
N GLN A 223 3.22 20.43 4.61
CA GLN A 223 2.42 21.57 4.15
C GLN A 223 1.32 21.95 5.16
N GLY A 224 0.78 20.97 5.89
CA GLY A 224 -0.14 21.21 7.00
C GLY A 224 0.52 21.93 8.19
N GLY A 225 1.85 21.89 8.29
CA GLY A 225 2.64 22.58 9.31
C GLY A 225 2.40 22.07 10.74
N SER A 226 2.97 22.75 11.73
CA SER A 226 2.55 22.57 13.13
C SER A 226 1.12 23.08 13.28
N LEU A 227 0.33 22.51 14.19
CA LEU A 227 -0.97 23.10 14.59
C LEU A 227 -0.82 24.57 15.02
N ASP A 228 0.39 24.99 15.42
CA ASP A 228 0.76 26.38 15.73
C ASP A 228 0.81 27.31 14.50
N SER A 229 0.81 26.75 13.29
CA SER A 229 0.93 27.46 12.00
C SER A 229 -0.37 27.57 11.22
N ILE A 230 -1.41 26.85 11.64
CA ILE A 230 -2.77 27.11 11.18
C ILE A 230 -3.09 28.53 11.66
N PRO A 231 -3.43 29.49 10.77
CA PRO A 231 -3.80 30.83 11.17
C PRO A 231 -5.15 30.78 11.88
N LEU A 232 -5.12 30.35 13.14
CA LEU A 232 -6.16 30.69 14.08
C LEU A 232 -6.22 32.22 14.09
N PRO A 233 -7.41 32.81 14.21
CA PRO A 233 -7.51 34.26 14.29
C PRO A 233 -6.51 34.78 15.33
N SER A 234 -5.71 35.77 14.96
CA SER A 234 -4.52 36.21 15.71
C SER A 234 -4.80 36.75 17.11
N ALA A 235 -6.08 36.86 17.46
CA ALA A 235 -6.59 37.14 18.78
C ALA A 235 -7.77 36.23 19.10
N ALA A 236 -7.92 35.88 20.38
CA ALA A 236 -9.19 35.36 20.89
C ALA A 236 -10.31 36.35 20.55
N TYR A 237 -11.55 35.85 20.42
CA TYR A 237 -12.70 36.72 20.20
C TYR A 237 -12.73 37.84 21.25
N ALA A 238 -12.58 39.08 20.79
CA ALA A 238 -12.70 40.28 21.60
C ALA A 238 -14.03 40.95 21.24
N ALA A 239 -14.97 40.93 22.18
CA ALA A 239 -16.22 41.65 22.01
C ALA A 239 -15.91 43.16 21.88
N PRO A 240 -16.51 43.89 20.93
CA PRO A 240 -16.29 45.32 20.81
C PRO A 240 -16.73 46.04 22.10
N GLY A 241 -15.78 46.76 22.70
CA GLY A 241 -15.95 47.47 23.98
C GLY A 241 -15.26 46.83 25.19
N ALA A 242 -14.55 45.71 25.01
CA ALA A 242 -13.63 45.13 26.00
C ALA A 242 -12.21 45.70 25.88
#